data_AF-A0A640W7M6-F1
#
_entry.id   AF-A0A640W7M6-F1
#
_cell.length_a   1.000
_cell.length_b   1.000
_cell.length_c   1.000
_cell.angle_alpha   90.00
_cell.angle_beta   90.00
_cell.angle_gamma   90.00
#
_symmetry.space_group_name_H-M   'P 1'
#
loop_
_entity.id
_entity.type
_entity.pdbx_description
1 polymer ?
#
loop_
_entity_poly.entity_id
_entity_poly.type
_entity_poly.pdbx_seq_one_letter_code
_entity_poly.pdbx_strand_id
1 'polypeptide(L)'
;MADRRKKKVTKEWYSLIAPAMFGKVKLAETPANDPSKVLGRTVEISLQELTNDIAKAHIKLKFKVVDVSGLEAHTAFIGHSTTSDYVKRMARKHKSKIDGVFDVQTKDGKRIRVKPSAYTAKRLQSSQKRAIRAIMKDVITTLASNNTFDEFVKHMLNGEIGKQTYKLA
;
A
#
# COMPACT_ATOMS: atom_id res chain seq x y z
N MET A 1 -43.90 27.22 -11.42
CA MET A 1 -42.43 27.30 -11.36
C MET A 1 -42.03 26.92 -9.94
N ALA A 2 -41.79 25.62 -9.67
CA ALA A 2 -41.60 25.13 -8.31
C ALA A 2 -40.26 25.61 -7.75
N ASP A 3 -40.32 26.33 -6.63
CA ASP A 3 -39.19 26.83 -5.86
C ASP A 3 -38.28 25.67 -5.43
N ARG A 4 -37.16 25.48 -6.14
CA ARG A 4 -36.08 24.54 -5.78
C ARG A 4 -35.27 25.14 -4.63
N ARG A 5 -35.87 25.31 -3.45
CA ARG A 5 -35.11 25.58 -2.23
C ARG A 5 -34.20 24.38 -1.94
N LYS A 6 -32.91 24.53 -2.26
CA LYS A 6 -31.85 23.58 -1.87
C LYS A 6 -31.93 23.35 -0.36
N LYS A 7 -32.37 22.16 0.05
CA LYS A 7 -32.29 21.71 1.46
C LYS A 7 -30.81 21.84 1.86
N LYS A 8 -30.50 22.80 2.75
CA LYS A 8 -29.13 23.08 3.19
C LYS A 8 -28.70 21.93 4.08
N VAL A 9 -28.08 20.91 3.49
CA VAL A 9 -27.66 19.73 4.24
C VAL A 9 -26.43 20.09 5.06
N THR A 10 -26.54 19.98 6.38
CA THR A 10 -25.43 20.13 7.32
C THR A 10 -24.44 19.00 7.10
N LYS A 11 -23.17 19.37 6.90
CA LYS A 11 -22.05 18.44 6.75
C LYS A 11 -21.36 18.32 8.10
N GLU A 12 -21.20 17.11 8.57
CA GLU A 12 -20.33 16.78 9.70
C GLU A 12 -18.97 16.33 9.17
N TRP A 13 -17.93 16.62 9.93
CA TRP A 13 -16.56 16.23 9.59
C TRP A 13 -16.19 14.97 10.37
N TYR A 14 -15.85 13.92 9.62
CA TYR A 14 -15.43 12.64 10.19
C TYR A 14 -13.90 12.55 10.12
N SER A 15 -13.27 12.18 11.23
CA SER A 15 -11.84 11.94 11.32
C SER A 15 -11.53 10.51 10.92
N LEU A 16 -10.70 10.31 9.90
CA LEU A 16 -10.28 9.00 9.44
C LEU A 16 -9.09 8.52 10.27
N ILE A 17 -9.24 7.37 10.90
CA ILE A 17 -8.24 6.80 11.80
C ILE A 17 -7.57 5.61 11.12
N ALA A 18 -6.24 5.60 11.14
CA ALA A 18 -5.43 4.51 10.63
C ALA A 18 -5.65 3.22 11.45
N PRO A 19 -5.47 2.03 10.85
CA PRO A 19 -5.51 0.78 11.59
C PRO A 19 -4.43 0.74 12.69
N ALA A 20 -4.63 -0.11 13.70
CA ALA A 20 -3.73 -0.23 14.86
C ALA A 20 -2.27 -0.51 14.48
N MET A 21 -2.04 -1.22 13.37
CA MET A 21 -0.70 -1.49 12.83
C MET A 21 0.13 -0.22 12.51
N PHE A 22 -0.54 0.92 12.32
CA PHE A 22 0.04 2.24 12.04
C PHE A 22 -0.11 3.23 13.21
N GLY A 23 -0.44 2.75 14.41
CA GLY A 23 -0.49 3.59 15.62
C GLY A 23 -1.74 4.47 15.77
N LYS A 24 -2.85 4.15 15.07
CA LYS A 24 -4.13 4.89 15.15
C LYS A 24 -4.00 6.40 14.89
N VAL A 25 -3.09 6.78 14.00
CA VAL A 25 -2.89 8.18 13.61
C VAL A 25 -4.10 8.67 12.79
N LYS A 26 -4.44 9.94 12.96
CA LYS A 26 -5.43 10.62 12.13
C LYS A 26 -4.87 10.82 10.72
N LEU A 27 -5.53 10.24 9.73
CA LEU A 27 -5.10 10.27 8.33
C LEU A 27 -5.58 11.54 7.63
N ALA A 28 -6.88 11.77 7.65
CA ALA A 28 -7.53 12.87 6.97
C ALA A 28 -8.90 13.13 7.59
N GLU A 29 -9.54 14.20 7.18
CA GLU A 29 -10.93 14.46 7.50
C GLU A 29 -11.78 14.33 6.25
N THR A 30 -13.02 13.93 6.43
CA THR A 30 -13.94 13.76 5.32
C THR A 30 -15.31 14.27 5.70
N PRO A 31 -15.87 15.24 4.95
CA PRO A 31 -17.20 15.72 5.21
C PRO A 31 -18.24 14.73 4.69
N ALA A 32 -19.25 14.45 5.51
CA ALA A 32 -20.43 13.70 5.11
C ALA A 32 -21.66 14.20 5.87
N ASN A 33 -22.83 13.93 5.29
CA ASN A 33 -24.11 14.29 5.91
C ASN A 33 -24.67 13.14 6.76
N ASP A 34 -24.11 11.94 6.61
CA ASP A 34 -24.59 10.69 7.18
C ASP A 34 -23.38 9.73 7.27
N PRO A 35 -23.16 9.06 8.42
CA PRO A 35 -22.11 8.06 8.61
C PRO A 35 -22.07 7.00 7.50
N SER A 36 -23.24 6.58 7.00
CA SER A 36 -23.37 5.54 5.98
C SER A 36 -22.68 5.92 4.66
N LYS A 37 -22.53 7.22 4.38
CA LYS A 37 -21.88 7.74 3.16
C LYS A 37 -20.35 7.80 3.26
N VAL A 38 -19.80 7.66 4.47
CA VAL A 38 -18.35 7.63 4.72
C VAL A 38 -17.82 6.21 4.52
N LEU A 39 -18.63 5.20 4.86
CA LEU A 39 -18.32 3.79 4.65
C LEU A 39 -17.93 3.52 3.19
N GLY A 40 -16.85 2.77 3.01
CA GLY A 40 -16.34 2.39 1.69
C GLY A 40 -15.53 3.46 0.95
N ARG A 41 -15.42 4.69 1.47
CA ARG A 41 -14.49 5.69 0.90
C ARG A 41 -13.06 5.20 1.00
N THR A 42 -12.27 5.49 -0.03
CA THR A 42 -10.85 5.15 -0.08
C THR A 42 -10.03 6.43 0.00
N VAL A 43 -8.99 6.42 0.82
CA VAL A 43 -8.08 7.54 1.04
C VAL A 43 -6.68 7.09 0.69
N GLU A 44 -5.97 7.94 -0.05
CA GLU A 44 -4.56 7.74 -0.39
C GLU A 44 -3.72 8.74 0.42
N ILE A 45 -2.71 8.24 1.12
CA ILE A 45 -1.80 9.06 1.93
C ILE A 45 -0.35 8.64 1.68
N SER A 46 0.59 9.56 1.85
CA SER A 46 2.01 9.21 1.80
C SER A 46 2.44 8.51 3.08
N LEU A 47 3.38 7.55 2.98
CA LEU A 47 3.98 6.94 4.18
C LEU A 47 4.75 7.97 5.02
N GLN A 48 5.26 9.04 4.38
CA GLN A 48 5.93 10.14 5.07
C GLN A 48 5.05 10.76 6.16
N GLU A 49 3.75 10.93 5.92
CA GLU A 49 2.84 11.57 6.87
C GLU A 49 2.57 10.69 8.10
N LEU A 50 2.77 9.38 7.97
CA LEU A 50 2.57 8.42 9.06
C LEU A 50 3.84 8.23 9.89
N THR A 51 5.01 8.20 9.26
CA THR A 51 6.28 7.91 9.95
C THR A 51 7.18 9.12 10.12
N ASN A 52 6.80 10.29 9.59
CA ASN A 52 7.63 11.49 9.50
C ASN A 52 9.00 11.28 8.80
N ASP A 53 9.12 10.23 7.98
CA ASP A 53 10.35 9.90 7.25
C ASP A 53 10.24 10.35 5.79
N ILE A 54 11.00 11.39 5.43
CA ILE A 54 11.00 12.00 4.10
C ILE A 54 11.57 11.04 3.04
N ALA A 55 12.44 10.11 3.41
CA ALA A 55 13.04 9.17 2.46
C ALA A 55 11.97 8.24 1.83
N LYS A 56 10.88 7.99 2.55
CA LYS A 56 9.79 7.10 2.14
C LYS A 56 8.60 7.81 1.51
N ALA A 57 8.75 9.08 1.12
CA ALA A 57 7.69 9.87 0.47
C ALA A 57 7.15 9.27 -0.84
N HIS A 58 7.95 8.43 -1.51
CA HIS A 58 7.58 7.75 -2.76
C HIS A 58 6.58 6.60 -2.55
N ILE A 59 6.31 6.19 -1.31
CA ILE A 59 5.36 5.12 -0.98
C ILE A 59 4.02 5.74 -0.62
N LYS A 60 2.98 5.41 -1.38
CA LYS A 60 1.59 5.79 -1.09
C LYS A 60 0.81 4.61 -0.56
N LEU A 61 0.07 4.82 0.51
CA LEU A 61 -0.80 3.83 1.13
C LEU A 61 -2.25 4.13 0.78
N LYS A 62 -3.06 3.08 0.63
CA LYS A 62 -4.50 3.15 0.36
C LYS A 62 -5.26 2.51 1.50
N PHE A 63 -6.16 3.29 2.08
CA PHE A 63 -7.00 2.90 3.20
C PHE A 63 -8.48 2.95 2.80
N LYS A 64 -9.28 1.96 3.23
CA LYS A 64 -10.74 1.95 3.07
C LYS A 64 -11.39 2.20 4.41
N VAL A 65 -12.44 3.02 4.46
CA VAL A 65 -13.31 3.09 5.64
C VAL A 65 -14.13 1.81 5.73
N VAL A 66 -14.01 1.10 6.85
CA VAL A 66 -14.75 -0.14 7.14
C VAL A 66 -15.84 0.08 8.16
N ASP A 67 -15.57 0.93 9.16
CA ASP A 67 -16.50 1.20 10.24
C ASP A 67 -16.50 2.68 10.62
N VAL A 68 -17.61 3.17 11.16
CA VAL A 68 -17.76 4.55 11.64
C VAL A 68 -18.37 4.51 13.03
N SER A 69 -17.61 4.98 14.01
CA SER A 69 -18.00 5.09 15.40
C SER A 69 -18.11 6.57 15.77
N GLY A 70 -19.33 7.10 15.81
CA GLY A 70 -19.57 8.53 16.05
C GLY A 70 -18.96 9.40 14.95
N LEU A 71 -17.99 10.24 15.30
CA LEU A 71 -17.25 11.10 14.37
C LEU A 71 -15.94 10.47 13.89
N GLU A 72 -15.60 9.28 14.36
CA GLU A 72 -14.38 8.56 14.01
C GLU A 72 -14.67 7.49 12.97
N ALA A 73 -13.94 7.51 11.86
CA ALA A 73 -14.04 6.54 10.79
C ALA A 73 -12.82 5.61 10.83
N HIS A 74 -13.01 4.35 11.21
CA HIS A 74 -11.96 3.35 11.25
C HIS A 74 -11.67 2.81 9.85
N THR A 75 -10.39 2.80 9.51
CA THR A 75 -9.94 2.36 8.19
C THR A 75 -9.19 1.03 8.22
N ALA A 76 -9.30 0.27 7.14
CA ALA A 76 -8.51 -0.92 6.86
C ALA A 76 -7.53 -0.66 5.72
N PHE A 77 -6.34 -1.25 5.82
CA PHE A 77 -5.33 -1.20 4.77
C PHE A 77 -5.77 -2.05 3.57
N ILE A 78 -5.89 -1.43 2.39
CA ILE A 78 -6.22 -2.14 1.14
C ILE A 78 -4.94 -2.53 0.40
N GLY A 79 -3.96 -1.64 0.38
CA GLY A 79 -2.74 -1.84 -0.39
C GLY A 79 -1.87 -0.59 -0.43
N HIS A 80 -0.73 -0.72 -1.09
CA HIS A 80 0.20 0.37 -1.31
C HIS A 80 0.55 0.46 -2.79
N SER A 81 1.00 1.63 -3.20
CA SER A 81 1.56 1.87 -4.52
C SER A 81 2.74 2.82 -4.42
N THR A 82 3.74 2.61 -5.27
CA THR A 82 4.82 3.57 -5.43
C THR A 82 4.43 4.69 -6.38
N THR A 83 4.95 5.89 -6.15
CA THR A 83 4.71 7.03 -7.04
C THR A 83 5.27 6.77 -8.44
N SER A 84 4.60 7.32 -9.47
CA SER A 84 5.00 7.08 -10.86
C SER A 84 6.35 7.71 -11.21
N ASP A 85 6.70 8.83 -10.59
CA ASP A 85 8.00 9.50 -10.76
C ASP A 85 9.15 8.61 -10.28
N TYR A 86 8.99 7.94 -9.14
CA TYR A 86 10.01 7.06 -8.58
C TYR A 86 10.24 5.85 -9.49
N VAL A 87 9.17 5.21 -9.96
CA VAL A 87 9.25 4.09 -10.91
C VAL A 87 9.94 4.51 -12.22
N LYS A 88 9.56 5.68 -12.77
CA LYS A 88 10.19 6.23 -13.98
C LYS A 88 11.67 6.58 -13.77
N ARG A 89 12.04 7.06 -12.57
CA ARG A 89 13.43 7.38 -12.23
C ARG A 89 14.31 6.13 -12.15
N MET A 90 13.78 5.03 -11.62
CA MET A 90 14.48 3.74 -11.51
C MET A 90 14.67 3.07 -12.88
N ALA A 91 13.68 3.19 -13.76
CA ALA A 91 13.75 2.68 -15.13
C ALA A 91 14.68 3.53 -16.00
N ARG A 92 15.90 3.05 -16.27
CA ARG A 92 16.86 3.71 -17.18
C ARG A 92 17.16 2.86 -18.41
N LYS A 93 17.57 3.51 -19.51
CA LYS A 93 18.03 2.85 -20.73
C LYS A 93 19.28 2.01 -20.43
N HIS A 94 19.46 0.90 -21.17
CA HIS A 94 20.57 -0.07 -21.02
C HIS A 94 20.59 -0.88 -19.71
N LYS A 95 19.57 -0.72 -18.87
CA LYS A 95 19.34 -1.56 -17.69
C LYS A 95 18.19 -2.53 -17.97
N SER A 96 18.15 -3.65 -17.23
CA SER A 96 17.01 -4.56 -17.31
C SER A 96 16.06 -4.33 -16.15
N LYS A 97 14.77 -4.27 -16.46
CA LYS A 97 13.68 -4.33 -15.48
C LYS A 97 13.18 -5.77 -15.39
N ILE A 98 13.05 -6.27 -14.16
CA ILE A 98 12.51 -7.59 -13.86
C ILE A 98 11.29 -7.38 -12.99
N ASP A 99 10.12 -7.66 -13.55
CA ASP A 99 8.85 -7.61 -12.84
C ASP A 99 8.36 -9.02 -12.54
N GLY A 100 7.66 -9.15 -11.41
CA GLY A 100 6.94 -10.35 -11.00
C GLY A 100 5.53 -10.02 -10.53
N VAL A 101 4.63 -10.99 -10.62
CA VAL A 101 3.28 -10.93 -10.02
C VAL A 101 3.09 -12.24 -9.29
N PHE A 102 2.95 -12.17 -7.98
CA PHE A 102 2.86 -13.35 -7.12
C PHE A 102 1.64 -13.21 -6.21
N ASP A 103 0.77 -14.22 -6.26
CA ASP A 103 -0.33 -14.36 -5.32
C ASP A 103 0.16 -15.21 -4.16
N VAL A 104 0.11 -14.64 -2.96
CA VAL A 104 0.57 -15.28 -1.73
C VAL A 104 -0.52 -15.26 -0.68
N GLN A 105 -0.47 -16.25 0.20
CA GLN A 105 -1.34 -16.35 1.36
C GLN A 105 -0.50 -16.10 2.61
N THR A 106 -0.94 -15.21 3.48
CA THR A 106 -0.29 -15.00 4.78
C THR A 106 -0.73 -16.06 5.78
N LYS A 107 -0.02 -16.14 6.91
CA LYS A 107 -0.37 -17.04 8.02
C LYS A 107 -1.82 -16.91 8.47
N ASP A 108 -2.38 -15.70 8.45
CA ASP A 108 -3.77 -15.40 8.84
C ASP A 108 -4.81 -15.78 7.76
N GLY A 109 -4.40 -16.47 6.70
CA GLY A 109 -5.27 -16.90 5.62
C GLY A 109 -5.65 -15.80 4.61
N LYS A 110 -5.17 -14.55 4.78
CA LYS A 110 -5.42 -13.45 3.85
C LYS A 110 -4.64 -13.66 2.55
N ARG A 111 -5.31 -13.45 1.42
CA ARG A 111 -4.71 -13.53 0.08
C ARG A 111 -4.26 -12.14 -0.38
N ILE A 112 -2.99 -12.02 -0.76
CA ILE A 112 -2.38 -10.76 -1.21
C ILE A 112 -1.71 -10.99 -2.56
N ARG A 113 -1.85 -10.01 -3.47
CA ARG A 113 -1.08 -9.96 -4.70
C ARG A 113 0.09 -9.00 -4.54
N VAL A 114 1.30 -9.52 -4.63
CA VAL A 114 2.55 -8.74 -4.53
C VAL A 114 3.15 -8.57 -5.92
N LYS A 115 3.56 -7.34 -6.23
CA LYS A 115 4.18 -6.98 -7.52
C LYS A 115 5.60 -6.45 -7.30
N PRO A 116 6.59 -7.31 -7.08
CA PRO A 116 7.98 -6.86 -6.97
C PRO A 116 8.52 -6.41 -8.32
N SER A 117 9.37 -5.39 -8.28
CA SER A 117 10.16 -4.92 -9.42
C SER A 117 11.62 -4.79 -9.00
N ALA A 118 12.53 -5.44 -9.72
CA ALA A 118 13.97 -5.20 -9.60
C ALA A 118 14.53 -4.50 -10.84
N TYR A 119 15.54 -3.69 -10.59
CA TYR A 119 16.28 -2.93 -11.59
C TYR A 119 17.75 -3.32 -11.51
N THR A 120 18.34 -3.72 -12.62
CA THR A 120 19.72 -4.21 -12.65
C THR A 120 20.67 -3.13 -13.12
N ALA A 121 21.93 -3.17 -12.70
CA ALA A 121 22.93 -2.20 -13.14
C ALA A 121 23.29 -2.36 -14.64
N LYS A 122 23.30 -3.61 -15.13
CA LYS A 122 23.63 -3.98 -16.51
C LYS A 122 22.46 -4.72 -17.17
N ARG A 123 22.52 -4.86 -18.49
CA ARG A 123 21.58 -5.71 -19.25
C ARG A 123 21.86 -7.18 -18.94
N LEU A 124 20.82 -7.91 -18.53
CA LEU A 124 20.92 -9.34 -18.23
C LEU A 124 20.31 -10.18 -19.35
N GLN A 125 20.78 -11.44 -19.45
CA GLN A 125 20.19 -12.45 -20.32
C GLN A 125 18.81 -12.90 -19.82
N SER A 126 18.00 -13.50 -20.70
CA SER A 126 16.66 -13.99 -20.36
C SER A 126 16.68 -15.09 -19.29
N SER A 127 17.68 -15.97 -19.30
CA SER A 127 17.91 -17.03 -18.32
C SER A 127 18.09 -16.45 -16.90
N GLN A 128 18.99 -15.48 -16.75
CA GLN A 128 19.25 -14.80 -15.48
C GLN A 128 18.02 -14.05 -14.97
N LYS A 129 17.26 -13.40 -15.86
CA LYS A 129 15.99 -12.76 -15.48
C LYS A 129 14.98 -13.76 -14.92
N ARG A 130 14.91 -14.96 -15.50
CA ARG A 130 14.03 -16.04 -15.01
C ARG A 130 14.48 -16.56 -13.65
N ALA A 131 15.78 -16.74 -13.44
CA ALA A 131 16.34 -17.14 -12.16
C ALA A 131 16.01 -16.13 -11.05
N ILE A 132 16.23 -14.83 -11.30
CA ILE A 132 15.90 -13.77 -10.34
C ILE A 132 14.40 -13.74 -10.01
N ARG A 133 13.52 -13.96 -10.99
CA ARG A 133 12.07 -14.06 -10.72
C ARG A 133 11.70 -15.27 -9.85
N ALA A 134 12.41 -16.39 -10.00
CA ALA A 134 12.20 -17.56 -9.16
C ALA A 134 12.62 -17.26 -7.71
N ILE A 135 13.80 -16.68 -7.52
CA ILE A 135 14.30 -16.26 -6.20
C ILE A 135 13.33 -15.27 -5.53
N MET A 136 12.84 -14.27 -6.28
CA MET A 136 11.81 -13.34 -5.77
C MET A 136 10.56 -14.07 -5.27
N LYS A 137 10.08 -15.05 -6.05
CA LYS A 137 8.89 -15.82 -5.70
C LYS A 137 9.13 -16.56 -4.39
N ASP A 138 10.25 -17.27 -4.29
CA ASP A 138 10.56 -18.12 -3.14
C ASP A 138 10.71 -17.29 -1.85
N VAL A 139 11.40 -16.14 -1.92
CA VAL A 139 11.55 -15.23 -0.77
C VAL A 139 10.20 -14.67 -0.34
N ILE A 140 9.37 -14.20 -1.27
CA ILE A 140 8.06 -13.61 -0.95
C ILE A 140 7.12 -14.67 -0.38
N THR A 141 7.07 -15.87 -0.96
CA THR A 141 6.25 -16.97 -0.46
C THR A 141 6.69 -17.41 0.92
N THR A 142 8.00 -17.54 1.17
CA THR A 142 8.53 -17.92 2.49
C THR A 142 8.19 -16.87 3.55
N LEU A 143 8.39 -15.59 3.25
CA LEU A 143 8.07 -14.51 4.18
C LEU A 143 6.55 -14.38 4.43
N ALA A 144 5.72 -14.61 3.42
CA ALA A 144 4.27 -14.55 3.57
C ALA A 144 3.75 -15.68 4.47
N SER A 145 4.24 -16.91 4.29
CA SER A 145 3.82 -18.07 5.09
C SER A 145 4.22 -17.96 6.56
N ASN A 146 5.34 -17.30 6.86
CA ASN A 146 5.86 -17.20 8.22
C ASN A 146 5.22 -16.07 9.04
N ASN A 147 4.80 -14.98 8.38
CA ASN A 147 4.35 -13.76 9.07
C ASN A 147 2.84 -13.56 8.98
N THR A 148 2.30 -12.85 9.99
CA THR A 148 0.94 -12.32 9.93
C THR A 148 0.83 -11.22 8.87
N PHE A 149 -0.40 -10.86 8.49
CA PHE A 149 -0.66 -9.80 7.52
C PHE A 149 -0.04 -8.46 7.94
N ASP A 150 -0.20 -8.11 9.21
CA ASP A 150 0.25 -6.82 9.74
C ASP A 150 1.78 -6.73 9.75
N GLU A 151 2.45 -7.82 10.15
CA GLU A 151 3.90 -7.95 10.11
C GLU A 151 4.42 -7.94 8.66
N PHE A 152 3.77 -8.71 7.77
CA PHE A 152 4.16 -8.78 6.37
C PHE A 152 4.10 -7.41 5.67
N VAL A 153 3.05 -6.62 5.95
CA VAL A 153 2.95 -5.24 5.45
C VAL A 153 4.06 -4.36 6.04
N LYS A 154 4.39 -4.48 7.33
CA LYS A 154 5.51 -3.73 7.92
C LYS A 154 6.85 -4.07 7.27
N HIS A 155 7.15 -5.36 7.08
CA HIS A 155 8.37 -5.82 6.39
C HIS A 155 8.44 -5.30 4.95
N MET A 156 7.31 -5.24 4.26
CA MET A 156 7.20 -4.69 2.91
C MET A 156 7.49 -3.19 2.88
N LEU A 157 6.91 -2.41 3.80
CA LEU A 157 7.10 -0.96 3.88
C LEU A 157 8.52 -0.56 4.35
N ASN A 158 9.17 -1.42 5.13
CA ASN A 158 10.57 -1.23 5.54
C ASN A 158 11.58 -1.68 4.48
N GLY A 159 11.12 -2.34 3.41
CA GLY A 159 11.97 -2.80 2.32
C GLY A 159 12.81 -4.03 2.66
N GLU A 160 12.46 -4.79 3.70
CA GLU A 160 13.20 -5.99 4.10
C GLU A 160 13.14 -7.09 3.05
N ILE A 161 11.98 -7.25 2.40
CA ILE A 161 11.80 -8.16 1.27
C ILE A 161 12.82 -7.84 0.16
N GLY A 162 13.01 -6.55 -0.13
CA GLY A 162 13.97 -6.08 -1.12
C GLY A 162 15.41 -6.39 -0.72
N LYS A 163 15.78 -6.16 0.55
CA LYS A 163 17.11 -6.47 1.08
C LYS A 163 17.42 -7.96 1.04
N GLN A 164 16.48 -8.81 1.44
CA GLN A 164 16.66 -10.26 1.41
C GLN A 164 16.79 -10.79 -0.02
N THR A 165 15.95 -10.29 -0.93
CA THR A 165 16.02 -10.67 -2.35
C THR A 165 17.36 -10.23 -2.96
N TYR A 166 17.84 -9.04 -2.63
CA TYR A 166 19.14 -8.55 -3.11
C TYR A 166 20.33 -9.37 -2.61
N LYS A 167 20.23 -9.94 -1.40
CA LYS A 167 21.30 -10.80 -0.85
C LYS A 167 21.39 -12.16 -1.56
N LEU A 168 20.28 -12.65 -2.10
CA LEU A 168 20.16 -13.98 -2.71
C LEU A 168 20.27 -13.99 -4.23
N ALA A 169 20.10 -12.83 -4.88
CA ALA A 169 20.09 -12.65 -6.34
C ALA A 169 21.43 -12.18 -6.89
#